data_AF-A0A2X5NW71-F1
#
_entry.id   AF-A0A2X5NW71-F1
#
_cell.length_a   1.000
_cell.length_b   1.000
_cell.length_c   1.000
_cell.angle_alpha   90.00
_cell.angle_beta   90.00
_cell.angle_gamma   90.00
#
_symmetry.space_group_name_H-M   'P 1'
#
loop_
_entity.id
_entity.type
_entity.pdbx_description
1 polymer ?
#
loop_
_entity_poly.entity_id
_entity_poly.type
_entity_poly.pdbx_seq_one_letter_code
_entity_poly.pdbx_strand_id
1 'polypeptide(L)' 'MVSHYFLEQLAERQLHTQYQIIVFGEEEYPAYDRVHLSEYFSGRTAGSLSLAEEGFFPVPALNYAPVSR' A
#
# COMPACT_ATOMS: atom_id res chain seq x y z
N MET A 1 -6.99 4.02 5.10
CA MET A 1 -6.76 4.84 3.89
C MET A 1 -7.65 4.33 2.76
N VAL A 2 -8.32 5.22 2.02
CA VAL A 2 -9.38 4.83 1.05
C VAL A 2 -8.88 3.98 -0.12
N SER A 3 -7.74 4.33 -0.71
CA SER A 3 -7.17 3.59 -1.85
C SER A 3 -6.75 2.17 -1.48
N HIS A 4 -6.08 1.99 -0.33
CA HIS A 4 -5.68 0.67 0.15
C HIS A 4 -6.90 -0.22 0.43
N TYR A 5 -7.90 0.33 1.13
CA TYR A 5 -9.16 -0.37 1.37
C TYR A 5 -9.84 -0.81 0.06
N PHE A 6 -9.82 0.04 -0.96
CA PHE A 6 -10.35 -0.35 -2.26
C PHE A 6 -9.58 -1.55 -2.87
N LEU A 7 -8.26 -1.59 -2.75
CA LEU A 7 -7.46 -2.75 -3.22
C LEU A 7 -7.77 -4.02 -2.43
N GLU A 8 -7.91 -3.93 -1.11
CA GLU A 8 -8.35 -5.06 -0.26
C GLU A 8 -9.69 -5.61 -0.76
N GLN A 9 -10.65 -4.71 -1.03
CA GLN A 9 -11.94 -5.08 -1.60
C GLN A 9 -11.86 -5.75 -2.98
N LEU A 10 -10.90 -5.39 -3.83
CA LEU A 10 -10.67 -6.07 -5.12
C LEU A 10 -10.03 -7.46 -4.92
N ALA A 11 -9.12 -7.58 -3.96
CA ALA A 11 -8.47 -8.83 -3.61
C ALA A 11 -9.47 -9.85 -3.03
N GLU A 12 -10.29 -9.42 -2.07
CA GLU A 12 -11.34 -10.22 -1.42
C GLU A 12 -12.40 -10.74 -2.40
N ARG A 13 -12.65 -10.01 -3.50
CA ARG A 13 -13.59 -10.41 -4.57
C ARG A 13 -12.90 -11.18 -5.70
N GLN A 14 -11.62 -11.51 -5.55
CA GLN A 14 -10.79 -12.19 -6.56
C GLN A 14 -10.76 -11.46 -7.92
N LEU A 15 -10.99 -10.15 -7.94
CA LEU A 15 -11.01 -9.38 -9.20
C LEU A 15 -9.60 -9.26 -9.82
N HIS A 16 -8.55 -9.36 -9.00
CA HIS A 16 -7.16 -9.43 -9.45
C HIS A 16 -6.85 -10.67 -10.32
N THR A 17 -7.70 -11.72 -10.30
CA THR A 17 -7.53 -12.89 -11.19
C THR A 17 -8.19 -12.68 -12.56
N GLN A 18 -9.07 -11.69 -12.66
CA GLN A 18 -9.82 -11.38 -13.89
C GLN A 18 -9.30 -10.13 -14.58
N TYR A 19 -8.76 -9.19 -13.80
CA TYR A 19 -8.29 -7.89 -14.26
C TYR A 19 -6.84 -7.69 -13.88
N GLN A 20 -6.07 -7.08 -14.78
CA GLN A 20 -4.78 -6.53 -14.45
C GLN A 20 -4.98 -5.23 -13.66
N ILE A 21 -4.60 -5.24 -12.39
CA ILE A 21 -4.66 -4.06 -11.53
C ILE A 21 -3.29 -3.41 -11.51
N ILE A 22 -3.22 -2.15 -11.94
CA ILE A 22 -2.00 -1.33 -11.94
C ILE A 22 -2.22 -0.19 -10.96
N VAL A 23 -1.32 -0.06 -9.99
CA VAL A 23 -1.37 0.97 -8.95
C VAL A 23 -0.22 1.93 -9.17
N PHE A 24 -0.52 3.21 -9.29
CA PHE A 24 0.48 4.28 -9.37
C PHE A 24 0.52 5.01 -8.03
N GLY A 25 1.73 5.23 -7.52
CA GLY A 25 2.00 6.05 -6.35
C GLY A 25 3.32 6.78 -6.49
N GLU A 26 3.41 7.99 -5.96
CA GLU A 26 4.64 8.80 -5.97
C GLU A 26 5.60 8.36 -4.85
N GLU A 27 5.06 7.92 -3.72
CA GLU A 27 5.83 7.55 -2.53
C GLU A 27 6.48 6.18 -2.68
N GLU A 28 7.63 5.94 -2.05
CA GLU A 28 8.28 4.62 -2.05
C GLU A 28 7.59 3.62 -1.11
N TYR A 29 6.83 4.13 -0.14
CA TYR A 29 6.25 3.32 0.92
C TYR A 29 4.84 2.82 0.56
N PRO A 30 4.51 1.55 0.90
CA PRO A 30 3.14 1.04 0.81
C PRO A 30 2.22 1.84 1.75
N ALA A 31 0.91 1.69 1.57
CA ALA A 31 -0.05 2.46 2.37
C ALA A 31 0.17 2.30 3.88
N TYR A 32 0.23 3.43 4.58
CA TYR A 32 0.43 3.51 6.03
C TYR A 32 -0.57 4.48 6.68
N ASP A 33 -0.71 4.39 8.00
CA ASP A 33 -1.58 5.22 8.81
C ASP A 33 -0.99 6.64 8.97
N ARG A 34 -1.26 7.48 7.99
CA ARG A 34 -0.88 8.90 8.01
C ARG A 34 -1.57 9.71 9.11
N VAL A 35 -2.68 9.25 9.69
CA VAL A 35 -3.40 9.97 10.75
C VAL A 35 -2.57 9.94 12.03
N HIS A 36 -1.97 8.79 12.32
CA HIS A 36 -1.12 8.59 13.51
C HIS A 36 0.38 8.71 13.21
N LEU A 37 0.76 9.31 12.08
CA LEU A 37 2.17 9.41 11.68
C LEU A 37 3.04 10.19 12.68
N SER A 38 2.46 11.18 13.38
CA SER A 38 3.18 11.94 14.42
C SER A 38 3.66 11.06 15.57
N GLU A 39 2.99 9.93 15.85
CA GLU A 39 3.37 9.00 16.91
C GLU A 39 4.69 8.28 16.62
N TYR A 40 5.14 8.26 15.36
CA TYR A 40 6.45 7.76 14.97
C TYR A 40 7.56 8.48 15.75
N PHE A 41 7.43 9.80 15.94
CA PHE A 41 8.39 10.61 16.69
C PHE A 41 8.35 10.35 18.20
N SER A 42 7.29 9.70 18.71
CA SER A 42 7.16 9.26 20.11
C SER A 42 7.55 7.79 20.33
N GLY A 43 8.17 7.14 19.34
CA GLY A 43 8.69 5.77 19.47
C GLY A 43 7.83 4.68 18.83
N ARG A 44 6.76 5.04 18.12
CA ARG A 44 6.00 4.09 17.31
C ARG A 44 6.85 3.61 16.13
N THR A 45 6.79 2.32 15.79
CA THR A 45 7.62 1.77 14.71
C THR A 45 6.95 1.96 13.34
N ALA A 46 7.76 2.05 12.27
CA ALA A 46 7.25 2.14 10.90
C ALA A 46 6.31 0.96 10.55
N GLY A 47 6.66 -0.26 10.99
CA GLY A 47 5.82 -1.44 10.77
C GLY A 47 4.43 -1.32 11.41
N SER A 48 4.33 -0.72 12.60
CA SER A 48 3.03 -0.51 13.27
C SER A 48 2.15 0.57 12.60
N LEU A 49 2.70 1.32 11.65
CA LEU A 49 1.95 2.26 10.82
C LEU A 49 1.56 1.63 9.48
N SER A 50 2.14 0.49 9.08
CA SER A 50 1.77 -0.17 7.82
C SER A 50 0.31 -0.58 7.84
N LEU A 51 -0.42 -0.24 6.78
CA LEU A 51 -1.77 -0.76 6.52
C LEU A 51 -1.73 -1.99 5.62
N ALA A 52 -0.68 -2.11 4.80
CA ALA A 52 -0.47 -3.29 3.96
C ALA A 52 0.13 -4.43 4.78
N GLU A 53 -0.47 -5.61 4.68
CA GLU A 53 0.14 -6.85 5.14
C GLU A 53 1.42 -7.17 4.35
N GLU A 54 2.33 -7.91 4.98
CA GLU A 54 3.55 -8.36 4.34
C GLU A 54 3.22 -9.22 3.12
N GLY A 55 3.75 -8.83 1.95
CA GLY A 55 3.46 -9.50 0.68
C GLY A 55 2.15 -9.09 0.00
N PHE A 56 1.37 -8.15 0.54
CA PHE A 56 0.17 -7.62 -0.13
C PHE A 56 0.50 -7.02 -1.51
N PHE A 57 1.63 -6.31 -1.59
CA PHE A 57 2.22 -5.91 -2.85
C PHE A 57 3.40 -6.83 -3.17
N PRO A 58 3.56 -7.29 -4.43
CA PRO A 58 4.76 -7.99 -4.84
C PRO A 58 6.00 -7.08 -4.67
N VAL A 59 7.05 -7.62 -4.05
CA VAL A 59 8.37 -7.00 -3.81
C VAL A 59 8.95 -6.48 -5.15
N PRO A 60 9.63 -5.31 -5.20
CA PRO A 60 9.63 -4.45 -6.38
C PRO A 60 10.48 -5.01 -7.51
N ALA A 61 9.81 -5.57 -8.51
CA ALA A 61 10.31 -5.60 -9.88
C ALA A 61 9.21 -5.39 -10.93
N LEU A 62 7.92 -5.62 -10.62
CA LEU A 62 6.84 -5.36 -11.57
C LEU A 62 5.53 -5.02 -10.83
N ASN A 63 4.99 -3.82 -11.10
CA ASN A 63 3.64 -3.29 -10.83
C ASN A 63 3.52 -2.05 -9.91
N TYR A 64 4.60 -1.63 -9.26
CA TYR A 64 4.71 -0.26 -8.75
C TYR A 64 5.48 0.56 -9.77
N ALA A 65 4.77 1.32 -10.61
CA ALA A 65 5.40 2.28 -11.50
C ALA A 65 5.47 3.61 -10.75
N PRO A 66 6.63 3.99 -10.16
CA PRO A 66 6.78 5.33 -9.63
C PRO A 66 6.55 6.30 -10.79
N VAL A 67 5.66 7.27 -10.58
CA VAL A 67 5.47 8.35 -11.55
C VAL A 67 6.74 9.19 -11.50
N SER A 68 7.66 8.96 -12.44
CA SER A 68 8.85 9.79 -12.60
C SER A 68 8.41 11.24 -12.81
N ARG A 69 8.93 12.17 -11.99
CA ARG A 69 8.80 13.61 -12.22
C ARG A 69 9.38 14.02 -13.56
#